data_AF-A0AAJ0EF91-F1
#
_entry.id   AF-A0AAJ0EF91-F1
#
_cell.length_a   1.000
_cell.length_b   1.000
_cell.length_c   1.000
_cell.angle_alpha   90.00
_cell.angle_beta   90.00
_cell.angle_gamma   90.00
#
_symmetry.space_group_name_H-M   'P 1'
#
loop_
_entity.id
_entity.type
_entity.pdbx_description
1 polymer ?
#
loop_
_entity_poly.entity_id
_entity_poly.type
_entity_poly.pdbx_seq_one_letter_code
_entity_poly.pdbx_strand_id
1 'polypeptide(L)'
;MSVVVANAGCGGARMPFRAGRVDATVAGPAGVPEPQTPINTTLATFAKAGFSQGEMISLVACGHTLGGVHSRNNPHITGLDPSPDTVTKFDSTFDDFDNRIATEYVRGNTSNPLVVGRNETLNSDKHIFSSDGNKTIRDLGCTKNGFRTACADVFTRMIDTVPSAVQLTEPVEPVDIKPYVTLALSGNGSLAFSGWVRVRTTEGAGRDTGDLAVHLSFADRGGEGSAVVPATLDDGGATYGLWGETFAWYQFETAISAASGISSFLNNGSGFPLDDSLVYQEASSCVNRTSVNNERTFTVTAAVLKERAADPVTMDVVRLVRRSEAIHRRLDVESVELVATGDEESGYALFQAQVQLATSGWSTSFDLALGGEKEVRVDFLKTQACPRV
;
A
#
# COMPACT_ATOMS: atom_id res chain seq x y z
N MET A 1 -4.92 -1.33 5.99
CA MET A 1 -5.12 -1.28 4.52
C MET A 1 -5.85 -2.51 4.00
N SER A 2 -5.41 -3.75 4.29
CA SER A 2 -6.03 -4.96 3.70
C SER A 2 -7.54 -5.09 3.93
N VAL A 3 -8.05 -4.78 5.12
CA VAL A 3 -9.50 -4.75 5.40
C VAL A 3 -10.25 -3.80 4.47
N VAL A 4 -9.68 -2.61 4.23
CA VAL A 4 -10.22 -1.57 3.34
C VAL A 4 -10.30 -2.06 1.90
N VAL A 5 -9.22 -2.67 1.41
CA VAL A 5 -9.13 -3.21 0.05
C VAL A 5 -10.08 -4.39 -0.14
N ALA A 6 -10.09 -5.35 0.80
CA ALA A 6 -10.95 -6.53 0.73
C ALA A 6 -12.44 -6.14 0.75
N ASN A 7 -12.84 -5.26 1.67
CA ASN A 7 -14.20 -4.73 1.72
C ASN A 7 -14.60 -4.05 0.41
N ALA A 8 -13.74 -3.21 -0.16
CA ALA A 8 -14.01 -2.57 -1.45
C ALA A 8 -14.15 -3.59 -2.59
N GLY A 9 -13.27 -4.60 -2.64
CA GLY A 9 -13.27 -5.66 -3.65
C GLY A 9 -14.54 -6.53 -3.63
N CYS A 10 -15.16 -6.70 -2.46
CA CYS A 10 -16.42 -7.43 -2.31
C CYS A 10 -17.67 -6.52 -2.38
N GLY A 11 -17.53 -5.24 -2.76
CA GLY A 11 -18.67 -4.32 -2.93
C GLY A 11 -19.17 -3.64 -1.64
N GLY A 12 -18.35 -3.61 -0.59
CA GLY A 12 -18.61 -2.89 0.64
C GLY A 12 -18.53 -1.36 0.49
N ALA A 13 -19.00 -0.62 1.49
CA ALA A 13 -19.00 0.85 1.47
C ALA A 13 -17.59 1.43 1.70
N ARG A 14 -17.43 2.73 1.39
CA ARG A 14 -16.18 3.46 1.60
C ARG A 14 -15.80 3.51 3.07
N MET A 15 -14.56 3.10 3.37
CA MET A 15 -13.95 3.18 4.69
C MET A 15 -12.75 4.12 4.61
N PRO A 16 -12.77 5.30 5.24
CA PRO A 16 -11.62 6.18 5.31
C PRO A 16 -10.39 5.42 5.83
N PHE A 17 -9.28 5.51 5.10
CA PHE A 17 -8.03 4.88 5.53
C PHE A 17 -7.07 5.94 6.05
N ARG A 18 -6.70 5.83 7.33
CA ARG A 18 -5.65 6.66 7.95
C ARG A 18 -4.36 5.86 8.13
N ALA A 19 -3.24 6.48 7.79
CA ALA A 19 -1.90 5.94 7.99
C ALA A 19 -1.32 6.36 9.35
N GLY A 20 -0.11 5.89 9.69
CA GLY A 20 0.62 6.31 10.90
C GLY A 20 0.61 5.32 12.07
N ARG A 21 0.07 4.09 11.89
CA ARG A 21 0.22 3.02 12.88
C ARG A 21 1.71 2.68 13.04
N VAL A 22 2.15 2.54 14.28
CA VAL A 22 3.52 2.12 14.61
C VAL A 22 3.57 0.60 14.71
N ASP A 23 4.54 -0.02 14.04
CA ASP A 23 4.70 -1.47 14.06
C ASP A 23 4.96 -1.98 15.48
N ALA A 24 4.18 -2.98 15.88
CA ALA A 24 4.38 -3.67 17.14
C ALA A 24 5.70 -4.45 17.12
N THR A 25 6.51 -4.27 18.16
CA THR A 25 7.82 -4.93 18.28
C THR A 25 7.77 -6.22 19.10
N VAL A 26 6.66 -6.46 19.78
CA VAL A 26 6.37 -7.62 20.65
C VAL A 26 4.94 -8.06 20.45
N ALA A 27 4.62 -9.29 20.86
CA ALA A 27 3.25 -9.80 20.84
C ALA A 27 2.32 -8.97 21.74
N GLY A 28 1.09 -8.76 21.27
CA GLY A 28 0.02 -8.19 22.09
C GLY A 28 -0.48 -9.18 23.16
N PRO A 29 -1.28 -8.72 24.13
CA PRO A 29 -1.91 -9.59 25.10
C PRO A 29 -2.83 -10.62 24.42
N ALA A 30 -2.85 -11.84 24.94
CA ALA A 30 -3.85 -12.83 24.54
C ALA A 30 -5.26 -12.40 24.96
N GLY A 31 -6.29 -13.05 24.39
CA GLY A 31 -7.69 -12.84 24.78
C GLY A 31 -8.62 -12.42 23.65
N VAL A 32 -8.33 -12.80 22.41
CA VAL A 32 -9.34 -12.74 21.33
C VAL A 32 -10.46 -13.73 21.70
N PRO A 33 -11.74 -13.31 21.72
CA PRO A 33 -12.84 -14.22 22.02
C PRO A 33 -12.90 -15.40 21.04
N GLU A 34 -12.84 -16.61 21.58
CA GLU A 34 -13.06 -17.87 20.85
C GLU A 34 -14.55 -18.21 20.78
N PRO A 35 -14.99 -19.13 19.89
CA PRO A 35 -16.40 -19.50 19.75
C PRO A 35 -17.10 -19.95 21.04
N GLN A 36 -16.37 -20.64 21.93
CA GLN A 36 -16.84 -21.10 23.24
C GLN A 36 -16.79 -20.03 24.35
N THR A 37 -16.28 -18.83 24.07
CA THR A 37 -16.13 -17.78 25.08
C THR A 37 -17.51 -17.37 25.59
N PRO A 38 -17.76 -17.39 26.92
CA PRO A 38 -19.05 -16.98 27.46
C PRO A 38 -19.40 -15.55 27.06
N ILE A 39 -20.67 -15.29 26.70
CA ILE A 39 -21.13 -14.01 26.16
C ILE A 39 -20.76 -12.79 27.04
N ASN A 40 -20.81 -12.93 28.37
CA ASN A 40 -20.42 -11.84 29.28
C ASN A 40 -18.92 -11.49 29.17
N THR A 41 -18.07 -12.49 28.95
CA THR A 41 -16.63 -12.30 28.74
C THR A 41 -16.37 -11.68 27.38
N THR A 42 -17.09 -12.13 26.35
CA THR A 42 -17.04 -11.54 25.00
C THR A 42 -17.43 -10.07 25.04
N LEU A 43 -18.57 -9.73 25.67
CA LEU A 43 -19.03 -8.35 25.85
C LEU A 43 -18.00 -7.48 26.58
N ALA A 44 -17.43 -7.97 27.68
CA ALA A 44 -16.39 -7.26 28.42
C ALA A 44 -15.12 -7.03 27.57
N THR A 45 -14.77 -7.98 26.71
CA THR A 45 -13.61 -7.89 25.83
C THR A 45 -13.81 -6.85 24.73
N PHE A 46 -14.97 -6.84 24.07
CA PHE A 46 -15.32 -5.80 23.09
C PHE A 46 -15.45 -4.42 23.75
N ALA A 47 -16.04 -4.33 24.94
CA ALA A 47 -16.13 -3.10 25.70
C ALA A 47 -14.74 -2.54 26.06
N LYS A 48 -13.79 -3.40 26.42
CA LYS A 48 -12.38 -3.02 26.65
C LYS A 48 -11.71 -2.46 25.39
N ALA A 49 -12.13 -2.91 24.21
CA ALA A 49 -11.69 -2.38 22.93
C ALA A 49 -12.50 -1.14 22.47
N GLY A 50 -13.43 -0.64 23.29
CA GLY A 50 -14.22 0.57 23.00
C GLY A 50 -15.48 0.35 22.18
N PHE A 51 -15.98 -0.90 22.12
CA PHE A 51 -17.20 -1.24 21.39
C PHE A 51 -18.37 -1.55 22.31
N SER A 52 -19.52 -0.94 22.03
CA SER A 52 -20.78 -1.28 22.69
C SER A 52 -21.30 -2.67 22.26
N GLN A 53 -22.33 -3.17 22.94
CA GLN A 53 -22.97 -4.45 22.56
C GLN A 53 -23.51 -4.44 21.12
N GLY A 54 -24.17 -3.36 20.70
CA GLY A 54 -24.66 -3.24 19.33
C GLY A 54 -23.51 -3.19 18.31
N GLU A 55 -22.43 -2.50 18.64
CA GLU A 55 -21.24 -2.44 17.78
C GLU A 55 -20.52 -3.78 17.69
N MET A 56 -20.48 -4.57 18.77
CA MET A 56 -20.00 -5.95 18.74
C MET A 56 -20.82 -6.81 17.77
N ILE A 57 -22.16 -6.73 17.85
CA ILE A 57 -23.06 -7.46 16.94
C ILE A 57 -22.78 -7.04 15.49
N SER A 58 -22.68 -5.74 15.23
CA SER A 58 -22.35 -5.20 13.92
C SER A 58 -20.98 -5.69 13.44
N LEU A 59 -19.92 -5.58 14.23
CA LEU A 59 -18.58 -6.03 13.85
C LEU A 59 -18.56 -7.51 13.45
N VAL A 60 -19.22 -8.37 14.23
CA VAL A 60 -19.26 -9.81 13.98
C VAL A 60 -20.08 -10.11 12.72
N ALA A 61 -21.28 -9.53 12.59
CA ALA A 61 -22.09 -9.73 11.38
C ALA A 61 -21.40 -9.18 10.13
N CYS A 62 -20.80 -8.00 10.20
CA CYS A 62 -20.05 -7.39 9.09
C CYS A 62 -18.81 -8.19 8.70
N GLY A 63 -18.11 -8.81 9.66
CA GLY A 63 -16.99 -9.69 9.37
C GLY A 63 -17.43 -11.03 8.77
N HIS A 64 -18.49 -11.62 9.31
CA HIS A 64 -18.99 -12.93 8.91
C HIS A 64 -19.98 -12.89 7.72
N THR A 65 -20.17 -11.75 7.07
CA THR A 65 -20.80 -11.73 5.73
C THR A 65 -19.86 -12.32 4.67
N LEU A 66 -18.55 -12.32 4.91
CA LEU A 66 -17.55 -12.87 3.99
C LEU A 66 -16.93 -14.18 4.51
N GLY A 67 -16.78 -15.15 3.62
CA GLY A 67 -15.99 -16.36 3.84
C GLY A 67 -16.70 -17.46 4.63
N GLY A 68 -15.98 -18.08 5.56
CA GLY A 68 -16.47 -19.23 6.32
C GLY A 68 -15.39 -19.91 7.15
N VAL A 69 -15.75 -21.05 7.74
CA VAL A 69 -14.91 -21.82 8.65
C VAL A 69 -14.30 -23.02 7.93
N HIS A 70 -12.98 -23.16 8.01
CA HIS A 70 -12.23 -24.30 7.45
C HIS A 70 -12.34 -25.56 8.33
N SER A 71 -12.69 -26.70 7.73
CA SER A 71 -12.84 -27.99 8.41
C SER A 71 -11.50 -28.57 8.86
N ARG A 72 -10.39 -28.26 8.16
CA ARG A 72 -9.04 -28.72 8.54
C ARG A 72 -8.67 -28.36 9.98
N ASN A 73 -9.03 -27.15 10.41
CA ASN A 73 -8.70 -26.65 11.74
C ASN A 73 -9.89 -26.71 12.70
N ASN A 74 -11.12 -26.74 12.19
CA ASN A 74 -12.34 -26.62 13.00
C ASN A 74 -13.41 -27.68 12.67
N PRO A 75 -13.07 -28.99 12.64
CA PRO A 75 -14.04 -30.03 12.28
C PRO A 75 -15.22 -30.11 13.26
N HIS A 76 -15.00 -29.69 14.51
CA HIS A 76 -16.01 -29.61 15.57
C HIS A 76 -17.02 -28.47 15.37
N ILE A 77 -16.66 -27.42 14.62
CA ILE A 77 -17.56 -26.32 14.25
C ILE A 77 -18.28 -26.64 12.95
N THR A 78 -17.55 -27.10 11.94
CA THR A 78 -18.12 -27.39 10.62
C THR A 78 -18.95 -28.67 10.60
N GLY A 79 -18.66 -29.63 11.49
CA GLY A 79 -19.23 -30.97 11.47
C GLY A 79 -18.75 -31.83 10.30
N LEU A 80 -17.65 -31.43 9.64
CA LEU A 80 -17.07 -32.07 8.46
C LEU A 80 -15.70 -32.67 8.78
N ASP A 81 -15.28 -33.64 7.95
CA ASP A 81 -13.93 -34.20 8.04
C ASP A 81 -12.85 -33.13 7.78
N PRO A 82 -11.70 -33.19 8.49
CA PRO A 82 -10.62 -32.22 8.33
C PRO A 82 -9.79 -32.42 7.04
N SER A 83 -10.01 -33.53 6.33
CA SER A 83 -9.32 -33.85 5.09
C SER A 83 -10.27 -34.55 4.10
N PRO A 84 -10.47 -34.00 2.88
CA PRO A 84 -9.92 -32.76 2.37
C PRO A 84 -10.45 -31.52 3.12
N ASP A 85 -9.68 -30.43 3.10
CA ASP A 85 -10.12 -29.17 3.73
C ASP A 85 -11.32 -28.61 2.97
N THR A 86 -12.39 -28.30 3.71
CA THR A 86 -13.64 -27.75 3.18
C THR A 86 -14.04 -26.52 3.99
N VAL A 87 -14.65 -25.53 3.35
CA VAL A 87 -15.08 -24.29 4.02
C VAL A 87 -16.60 -24.27 4.15
N THR A 88 -17.11 -24.34 5.38
CA THR A 88 -18.52 -24.10 5.67
C THR A 88 -18.76 -22.60 5.76
N LYS A 89 -19.60 -22.08 4.86
CA LYS A 89 -19.81 -20.64 4.68
C LYS A 89 -20.69 -20.05 5.78
N PHE A 90 -20.49 -18.77 6.06
CA PHE A 90 -21.30 -18.06 7.05
C PHE A 90 -22.68 -17.67 6.51
N ASP A 91 -22.81 -17.42 5.20
CA ASP A 91 -24.09 -17.22 4.53
C ASP A 91 -24.06 -17.75 3.07
N SER A 92 -25.15 -17.51 2.32
CA SER A 92 -25.28 -17.99 0.94
C SER A 92 -24.52 -17.19 -0.12
N THR A 93 -24.01 -16.01 0.20
CA THR A 93 -23.28 -15.10 -0.72
C THR A 93 -21.94 -14.69 -0.12
N PHE A 94 -21.17 -15.69 0.30
CA PHE A 94 -19.95 -15.55 1.10
C PHE A 94 -18.81 -14.73 0.46
N ASP A 95 -18.92 -14.36 -0.81
CA ASP A 95 -17.97 -13.53 -1.56
C ASP A 95 -18.50 -12.13 -1.88
N ASP A 96 -19.75 -11.83 -1.53
CA ASP A 96 -20.39 -10.53 -1.68
C ASP A 96 -20.55 -9.83 -0.32
N PHE A 97 -20.17 -8.56 -0.23
CA PHE A 97 -20.40 -7.76 0.96
C PHE A 97 -21.85 -7.26 0.99
N ASP A 98 -22.74 -8.07 1.57
CA ASP A 98 -24.16 -7.75 1.72
C ASP A 98 -24.75 -8.22 3.06
N ASN A 99 -26.07 -8.13 3.20
CA ASN A 99 -26.75 -8.39 4.46
C ASN A 99 -27.31 -9.82 4.60
N ARG A 100 -26.79 -10.81 3.85
CA ARG A 100 -27.27 -12.19 3.90
C ARG A 100 -27.10 -12.84 5.26
N ILE A 101 -25.93 -12.69 5.89
CA ILE A 101 -25.69 -13.10 7.27
C ILE A 101 -26.81 -12.69 8.25
N ALA A 102 -27.32 -11.46 8.12
CA ALA A 102 -28.38 -10.94 8.97
C ALA A 102 -29.77 -11.42 8.54
N THR A 103 -30.07 -11.35 7.24
CA THR A 103 -31.41 -11.71 6.73
C THR A 103 -31.71 -13.19 6.88
N GLU A 104 -30.73 -14.07 6.70
CA GLU A 104 -30.89 -15.52 6.85
C GLU A 104 -31.01 -15.92 8.31
N TYR A 105 -30.23 -15.30 9.20
CA TYR A 105 -30.36 -15.47 10.64
C TYR A 105 -31.76 -15.09 11.12
N VAL A 106 -32.24 -13.89 10.75
CA VAL A 106 -33.55 -13.38 11.17
C VAL A 106 -34.72 -14.22 10.63
N ARG A 107 -34.58 -14.80 9.43
CA ARG A 107 -35.58 -15.70 8.84
C ARG A 107 -35.51 -17.14 9.38
N GLY A 108 -34.45 -17.48 10.12
CA GLY A 108 -34.24 -18.82 10.66
C GLY A 108 -33.85 -19.87 9.62
N ASN A 109 -33.27 -19.45 8.49
CA ASN A 109 -32.83 -20.34 7.41
C ASN A 109 -31.33 -20.28 7.11
N THR A 110 -30.53 -19.68 8.01
CA THR A 110 -29.07 -19.62 7.88
C THR A 110 -28.42 -21.00 8.00
N SER A 111 -27.34 -21.19 7.25
CA SER A 111 -26.43 -22.35 7.35
C SER A 111 -25.15 -22.03 8.14
N ASN A 112 -25.05 -20.84 8.75
CA ASN A 112 -23.87 -20.43 9.51
C ASN A 112 -23.52 -21.47 10.59
N PRO A 113 -22.33 -22.10 10.54
CA PRO A 113 -21.96 -23.15 11.48
C PRO A 113 -21.84 -22.65 12.94
N LEU A 114 -21.63 -21.34 13.14
CA LEU A 114 -21.63 -20.67 14.44
C LEU A 114 -23.04 -20.26 14.92
N VAL A 115 -24.09 -20.59 14.16
CA VAL A 115 -25.48 -20.40 14.57
C VAL A 115 -26.19 -21.73 14.77
N VAL A 116 -26.07 -22.63 13.78
CA VAL A 116 -26.83 -23.89 13.71
C VAL A 116 -25.99 -25.11 14.03
N GLY A 117 -24.78 -24.92 14.54
CA GLY A 117 -23.90 -26.00 14.98
C GLY A 117 -24.56 -26.89 16.04
N ARG A 118 -24.24 -28.20 16.00
CA ARG A 118 -24.79 -29.20 16.92
C ARG A 118 -24.42 -28.94 18.38
N ASN A 119 -23.25 -28.36 18.61
CA ASN A 119 -22.77 -28.01 19.94
C ASN A 119 -23.11 -26.55 20.23
N GLU A 120 -24.13 -26.33 21.07
CA GLU A 120 -24.61 -24.98 21.38
C GLU A 120 -23.56 -24.08 22.05
N THR A 121 -22.56 -24.65 22.72
CA THR A 121 -21.46 -23.88 23.31
C THR A 121 -20.58 -23.21 22.25
N LEU A 122 -20.52 -23.77 21.04
CA LEU A 122 -19.72 -23.23 19.93
C LEU A 122 -20.50 -22.27 19.02
N ASN A 123 -21.79 -22.07 19.28
CA ASN A 123 -22.66 -21.24 18.45
C ASN A 123 -22.52 -19.74 18.83
N SER A 124 -21.30 -19.20 18.71
CA SER A 124 -20.98 -17.83 19.12
C SER A 124 -21.86 -16.78 18.45
N ASP A 125 -22.09 -16.92 17.15
CA ASP A 125 -22.87 -15.96 16.38
C ASP A 125 -24.33 -15.95 16.84
N LYS A 126 -24.91 -17.12 17.16
CA LYS A 126 -26.26 -17.20 17.76
C LYS A 126 -26.33 -16.43 19.08
N HIS A 127 -25.36 -16.62 19.96
CA HIS A 127 -25.34 -15.95 21.27
C HIS A 127 -25.10 -14.44 21.13
N ILE A 128 -24.20 -14.03 20.23
CA ILE A 128 -23.89 -12.63 19.95
C ILE A 128 -25.10 -11.91 19.34
N PHE A 129 -25.64 -12.43 18.24
CA PHE A 129 -26.76 -11.81 17.52
C PHE A 129 -28.03 -11.71 18.35
N SER A 130 -28.25 -12.64 19.28
CA SER A 130 -29.40 -12.60 20.20
C SER A 130 -29.17 -11.82 21.48
N SER A 131 -27.93 -11.39 21.76
CA SER A 131 -27.56 -10.80 23.06
C SER A 131 -28.29 -9.50 23.40
N ASP A 132 -28.78 -8.76 22.41
CA ASP A 132 -29.57 -7.53 22.56
C ASP A 132 -31.07 -7.73 22.25
N GLY A 133 -31.54 -8.97 22.29
CA GLY A 133 -32.90 -9.33 21.87
C GLY A 133 -33.09 -9.39 20.35
N ASN A 134 -32.00 -9.56 19.58
CA ASN A 134 -31.95 -9.52 18.12
C ASN A 134 -32.28 -8.14 17.52
N LYS A 135 -32.14 -7.06 18.28
CA LYS A 135 -32.48 -5.72 17.79
C LYS A 135 -31.51 -5.31 16.68
N THR A 136 -30.21 -5.31 16.97
CA THR A 136 -29.18 -4.84 16.03
C THR A 136 -29.11 -5.71 14.78
N ILE A 137 -29.17 -7.04 14.91
CA ILE A 137 -29.11 -7.93 13.75
C ILE A 137 -30.34 -7.81 12.84
N ARG A 138 -31.52 -7.49 13.39
CA ARG A 138 -32.71 -7.16 12.59
C ARG A 138 -32.53 -5.87 11.83
N ASP A 139 -31.99 -4.83 12.48
CA ASP A 139 -31.72 -3.54 11.85
C ASP A 139 -30.71 -3.68 10.69
N LEU A 140 -29.65 -4.49 10.88
CA LEU A 140 -28.68 -4.85 9.84
C LEU A 140 -29.32 -5.62 8.66
N GLY A 141 -30.36 -6.41 8.93
CA GLY A 141 -31.11 -7.15 7.91
C GLY A 141 -32.06 -6.30 7.07
N CYS A 142 -32.33 -5.03 7.43
CA CYS A 142 -33.37 -4.22 6.78
C CYS A 142 -33.06 -3.84 5.33
N THR A 143 -31.85 -3.35 5.04
CA THR A 143 -31.44 -2.95 3.69
C THR A 143 -29.97 -3.23 3.43
N LYS A 144 -29.61 -3.53 2.18
CA LYS A 144 -28.21 -3.74 1.77
C LYS A 144 -27.34 -2.51 2.02
N ASN A 145 -27.85 -1.31 1.69
CA ASN A 145 -27.11 -0.07 1.90
C ASN A 145 -26.95 0.26 3.39
N GLY A 146 -28.00 0.08 4.20
CA GLY A 146 -27.91 0.27 5.64
C GLY A 146 -26.87 -0.63 6.29
N PHE A 147 -26.83 -1.91 5.89
CA PHE A 147 -25.79 -2.85 6.33
C PHE A 147 -24.40 -2.36 5.96
N ARG A 148 -24.15 -2.02 4.69
CA ARG A 148 -22.84 -1.54 4.21
C ARG A 148 -22.38 -0.30 4.96
N THR A 149 -23.27 0.67 5.20
CA THR A 149 -22.96 1.88 5.96
C THR A 149 -22.62 1.58 7.41
N ALA A 150 -23.42 0.74 8.09
CA ALA A 150 -23.15 0.34 9.46
C ALA A 150 -21.80 -0.38 9.58
N CYS A 151 -21.48 -1.28 8.63
CA CYS A 151 -20.21 -1.99 8.59
C CYS A 151 -19.01 -1.08 8.35
N ALA A 152 -19.12 -0.12 7.42
CA ALA A 152 -18.05 0.83 7.17
C ALA A 152 -17.74 1.69 8.40
N ASP A 153 -18.76 2.11 9.15
CA ASP A 153 -18.59 2.86 10.40
C ASP A 153 -17.82 2.05 11.45
N VAL A 154 -18.31 0.85 11.80
CA VAL A 154 -17.69 0.04 12.86
C VAL A 154 -16.30 -0.46 12.46
N PHE A 155 -16.07 -0.83 11.19
CA PHE A 155 -14.74 -1.20 10.72
C PHE A 155 -13.78 -0.02 10.70
N THR A 156 -14.22 1.19 10.33
CA THR A 156 -13.38 2.39 10.39
C THR A 156 -12.93 2.65 11.82
N ARG A 157 -13.85 2.57 12.79
CA ARG A 157 -13.50 2.69 14.22
C ARG A 157 -12.57 1.58 14.70
N MET A 158 -12.80 0.33 14.27
CA MET A 158 -11.92 -0.80 14.59
C MET A 158 -10.51 -0.60 14.08
N ILE A 159 -10.33 -0.23 12.82
CA ILE A 159 -8.99 -0.04 12.28
C ILE A 159 -8.32 1.17 12.95
N ASP A 160 -9.05 2.27 13.21
CA ASP A 160 -8.51 3.50 13.77
C ASP A 160 -8.29 3.45 15.29
N THR A 161 -8.65 2.35 15.94
CA THR A 161 -8.30 2.11 17.34
C THR A 161 -6.79 1.88 17.46
N VAL A 162 -6.09 2.84 18.08
CA VAL A 162 -4.64 2.82 18.30
C VAL A 162 -4.30 3.27 19.72
N PRO A 163 -3.10 2.96 20.24
CA PRO A 163 -2.63 3.53 21.51
C PRO A 163 -2.69 5.06 21.51
N SER A 164 -2.94 5.68 22.66
CA SER A 164 -3.13 7.14 22.78
C SER A 164 -1.93 7.98 22.35
N ALA A 165 -0.72 7.40 22.31
CA ALA A 165 0.48 8.07 21.83
C ALA A 165 0.63 8.04 20.30
N VAL A 166 -0.20 7.28 19.58
CA VAL A 166 -0.14 7.16 18.12
C VAL A 166 -1.10 8.15 17.49
N GLN A 167 -0.56 9.07 16.69
CA GLN A 167 -1.34 9.99 15.89
C GLN A 167 -1.51 9.43 14.48
N LEU A 168 -2.75 9.15 14.09
CA LEU A 168 -3.07 8.79 12.72
C LEU A 168 -3.12 10.04 11.83
N THR A 169 -2.82 9.87 10.55
CA THR A 169 -2.94 10.94 9.54
C THR A 169 -4.41 11.30 9.29
N GLU A 170 -4.63 12.36 8.52
CA GLU A 170 -5.92 12.51 7.82
C GLU A 170 -6.17 11.34 6.86
N PRO A 171 -7.44 11.08 6.49
CA PRO A 171 -7.76 10.05 5.52
C PRO A 171 -6.97 10.26 4.25
N VAL A 172 -6.39 9.18 3.75
CA VAL A 172 -5.66 9.20 2.48
C VAL A 172 -6.67 9.36 1.35
N GLU A 173 -6.62 10.51 0.69
CA GLU A 173 -7.45 10.82 -0.47
C GLU A 173 -6.72 10.54 -1.79
N PRO A 174 -7.45 10.22 -2.87
CA PRO A 174 -6.88 10.11 -4.20
C PRO A 174 -6.18 11.41 -4.61
N VAL A 175 -4.92 11.30 -5.03
CA VAL A 175 -4.19 12.41 -5.65
C VAL A 175 -4.72 12.60 -7.08
N ASP A 176 -5.26 13.79 -7.34
CA ASP A 176 -5.88 14.16 -8.61
C ASP A 176 -4.92 14.09 -9.81
N ILE A 177 -3.71 14.60 -9.64
CA ILE A 177 -2.68 14.63 -10.67
C ILE A 177 -1.37 14.19 -10.02
N LYS A 178 -0.83 13.05 -10.45
CA LYS A 178 0.39 12.49 -9.88
C LYS A 178 1.41 12.18 -10.99
N PRO A 179 2.50 12.95 -11.10
CA PRO A 179 3.60 12.62 -11.99
C PRO A 179 4.46 11.49 -11.42
N TYR A 180 5.01 10.67 -12.31
CA TYR A 180 6.02 9.66 -12.09
C TYR A 180 7.11 9.96 -13.11
N VAL A 181 8.26 10.41 -12.65
CA VAL A 181 9.31 10.93 -13.54
C VAL A 181 10.60 10.16 -13.33
N THR A 182 11.35 10.02 -14.41
CA THR A 182 12.69 9.45 -14.44
C THR A 182 13.61 10.43 -15.16
N LEU A 183 14.81 10.58 -14.61
CA LEU A 183 15.90 11.30 -15.24
C LEU A 183 17.06 10.32 -15.40
N ALA A 184 17.63 10.22 -16.59
CA ALA A 184 18.80 9.38 -16.86
C ALA A 184 19.83 10.16 -17.69
N LEU A 185 21.11 9.89 -17.47
CA LEU A 185 22.15 10.49 -18.29
C LEU A 185 22.25 9.72 -19.60
N SER A 186 22.36 10.44 -20.71
CA SER A 186 22.48 9.85 -22.04
C SER A 186 23.82 10.24 -22.69
N GLY A 187 24.42 9.26 -23.38
CA GLY A 187 25.73 9.31 -24.07
C GLY A 187 25.95 10.41 -25.09
N ASN A 188 24.97 11.29 -25.29
CA ASN A 188 24.89 12.28 -26.36
C ASN A 188 24.85 13.73 -25.85
N GLY A 189 25.27 14.00 -24.61
CA GLY A 189 25.22 15.36 -24.06
C GLY A 189 23.85 15.77 -23.49
N SER A 190 22.95 14.81 -23.26
CA SER A 190 21.60 15.08 -22.79
C SER A 190 21.21 14.25 -21.58
N LEU A 191 20.20 14.74 -20.87
CA LEU A 191 19.45 14.00 -19.87
C LEU A 191 18.14 13.55 -20.52
N ALA A 192 17.87 12.24 -20.49
CA ALA A 192 16.57 11.71 -20.87
C ALA A 192 15.59 11.98 -19.71
N PHE A 193 14.60 12.84 -19.95
CA PHE A 193 13.53 13.16 -19.01
C PHE A 193 12.22 12.55 -19.52
N SER A 194 11.72 11.55 -18.79
CA SER A 194 10.56 10.77 -19.23
C SER A 194 9.71 10.33 -18.06
N GLY A 195 8.52 9.83 -18.36
CA GLY A 195 7.68 9.17 -17.37
C GLY A 195 6.20 9.26 -17.71
N TRP A 196 5.39 9.22 -16.67
CA TRP A 196 3.94 9.24 -16.79
C TRP A 196 3.29 10.24 -15.84
N VAL A 197 2.16 10.79 -16.26
CA VAL A 197 1.26 11.58 -15.42
C VAL A 197 -0.03 10.78 -15.27
N ARG A 198 -0.33 10.38 -14.03
CA ARG A 198 -1.63 9.79 -13.70
C ARG A 198 -2.61 10.90 -13.37
N VAL A 199 -3.73 10.96 -14.08
CA VAL A 199 -4.82 11.91 -13.87
C VAL A 199 -6.06 11.18 -13.41
N ARG A 200 -6.69 11.65 -12.33
CA ARG A 200 -7.96 11.13 -11.82
C ARG A 200 -9.11 11.59 -12.72
N THR A 201 -9.85 10.64 -13.28
CA THR A 201 -10.96 10.81 -14.23
C THR A 201 -12.26 10.21 -13.70
N THR A 202 -12.36 10.09 -12.38
CA THR A 202 -13.56 9.58 -11.69
C THR A 202 -14.77 10.44 -12.01
N GLU A 203 -15.95 9.82 -12.11
CA GLU A 203 -17.20 10.56 -12.32
C GLU A 203 -17.34 11.68 -11.26
N GLY A 204 -17.65 12.89 -11.70
CA GLY A 204 -17.70 14.07 -10.83
C GLY A 204 -16.36 14.75 -10.55
N ALA A 205 -15.21 14.20 -11.00
CA ALA A 205 -13.91 14.89 -10.93
C ALA A 205 -13.76 16.04 -11.93
N GLY A 206 -14.69 16.16 -12.90
CA GLY A 206 -14.69 17.23 -13.91
C GLY A 206 -13.59 17.10 -14.96
N ARG A 207 -13.03 15.91 -15.16
CA ARG A 207 -11.96 15.63 -16.13
C ARG A 207 -12.40 14.51 -17.06
N ASP A 208 -12.49 14.81 -18.35
CA ASP A 208 -12.78 13.86 -19.42
C ASP A 208 -11.54 13.72 -20.30
N THR A 209 -11.11 12.49 -20.57
CA THR A 209 -9.94 12.21 -21.42
C THR A 209 -10.12 12.71 -22.86
N GLY A 210 -11.35 12.82 -23.36
CA GLY A 210 -11.64 13.32 -24.71
C GLY A 210 -11.34 14.81 -24.90
N ASP A 211 -11.36 15.58 -23.81
CA ASP A 211 -11.18 17.04 -23.80
C ASP A 211 -9.93 17.49 -23.04
N LEU A 212 -9.14 16.55 -22.49
CA LEU A 212 -7.99 16.85 -21.65
C LEU A 212 -6.67 16.86 -22.45
N ALA A 213 -5.98 18.00 -22.44
CA ALA A 213 -4.58 18.10 -22.86
C ALA A 213 -3.67 18.17 -21.63
N VAL A 214 -2.65 17.31 -21.56
CA VAL A 214 -1.69 17.27 -20.47
C VAL A 214 -0.33 17.74 -20.98
N HIS A 215 0.25 18.69 -20.26
CA HIS A 215 1.56 19.23 -20.57
C HIS A 215 2.41 19.32 -19.30
N LEU A 216 3.70 19.12 -19.48
CA LEU A 216 4.70 19.45 -18.47
C LEU A 216 5.48 20.67 -18.95
N SER A 217 5.94 21.50 -18.02
CA SER A 217 7.02 22.42 -18.30
C SER A 217 8.14 22.21 -17.30
N PHE A 218 9.37 22.58 -17.64
CA PHE A 218 10.49 22.46 -16.72
C PHE A 218 11.33 23.73 -16.72
N ALA A 219 11.98 23.97 -15.58
CA ALA A 219 12.96 25.04 -15.41
C ALA A 219 14.37 24.46 -15.49
N ASP A 220 15.27 25.16 -16.17
CA ASP A 220 16.69 24.83 -16.16
C ASP A 220 17.32 25.09 -14.78
N ARG A 221 18.63 24.85 -14.61
CA ARG A 221 19.32 25.13 -13.34
C ARG A 221 19.31 26.61 -12.94
N GLY A 222 19.13 27.53 -13.89
CA GLY A 222 18.97 28.96 -13.63
C GLY A 222 17.57 29.34 -13.14
N GLY A 223 16.61 28.42 -13.19
CA GLY A 223 15.22 28.65 -12.82
C GLY A 223 14.36 29.18 -13.97
N GLU A 224 14.89 29.23 -15.19
CA GLU A 224 14.18 29.71 -16.36
C GLU A 224 13.42 28.58 -17.05
N GLY A 225 12.11 28.77 -17.25
CA GLY A 225 11.22 27.78 -17.88
C GLY A 225 11.40 27.78 -19.40
N SER A 226 11.76 26.63 -20.00
CA SER A 226 12.23 26.64 -21.40
C SER A 226 11.38 25.82 -22.39
N ALA A 227 10.56 24.86 -21.96
CA ALA A 227 9.79 24.03 -22.90
C ALA A 227 8.46 23.50 -22.32
N VAL A 228 7.44 23.46 -23.19
CA VAL A 228 6.19 22.71 -22.96
C VAL A 228 6.36 21.33 -23.59
N VAL A 229 6.36 20.29 -22.76
CA VAL A 229 6.44 18.89 -23.17
C VAL A 229 5.03 18.32 -23.20
N PRO A 230 4.47 18.00 -24.38
CA PRO A 230 3.17 17.35 -24.46
C PRO A 230 3.26 15.94 -23.87
N ALA A 231 2.27 15.57 -23.07
CA ALA A 231 2.08 14.19 -22.64
C ALA A 231 0.93 13.57 -23.44
N THR A 232 1.16 12.41 -24.02
CA THR A 232 0.18 11.70 -24.86
C THR A 232 -0.62 10.73 -24.01
N LEU A 233 -1.93 10.68 -24.22
CA LEU A 233 -2.79 9.68 -23.59
C LEU A 233 -2.28 8.28 -23.96
N ASP A 234 -2.12 7.43 -22.96
CA ASP A 234 -1.89 6.01 -23.17
C ASP A 234 -3.26 5.34 -23.38
N ASP A 235 -3.61 5.05 -24.63
CA ASP A 235 -4.91 4.49 -25.02
C ASP A 235 -5.23 3.13 -24.35
N GLY A 236 -4.22 2.43 -23.81
CA GLY A 236 -4.37 1.23 -23.00
C GLY A 236 -4.28 1.46 -21.48
N GLY A 237 -3.94 2.67 -21.06
CA GLY A 237 -3.55 3.04 -19.70
C GLY A 237 -4.69 3.61 -18.87
N ALA A 238 -5.79 2.86 -18.70
CA ALA A 238 -6.78 3.17 -17.68
C ALA A 238 -6.53 2.29 -16.44
N THR A 239 -6.56 2.88 -15.25
CA THR A 239 -6.44 2.13 -13.98
C THR A 239 -7.60 2.43 -13.05
N TYR A 240 -7.92 1.45 -12.21
CA TYR A 240 -9.02 1.52 -11.26
C TYR A 240 -8.48 1.51 -9.84
N GLY A 241 -8.98 2.42 -9.02
CA GLY A 241 -8.74 2.46 -7.59
C GLY A 241 -9.89 1.82 -6.80
N LEU A 242 -9.82 1.95 -5.48
CA LEU A 242 -10.88 1.49 -4.59
C LEU A 242 -12.16 2.31 -4.82
N TRP A 243 -13.33 1.69 -4.60
CA TRP A 243 -14.65 2.35 -4.63
C TRP A 243 -15.01 3.09 -5.93
N GLY A 244 -14.56 2.57 -7.07
CA GLY A 244 -14.93 3.12 -8.38
C GLY A 244 -14.07 4.30 -8.83
N GLU A 245 -12.98 4.58 -8.13
CA GLU A 245 -11.98 5.55 -8.58
C GLU A 245 -11.39 5.12 -9.93
N THR A 246 -11.31 6.04 -10.87
CA THR A 246 -10.72 5.82 -12.21
C THR A 246 -9.62 6.84 -12.48
N PHE A 247 -8.59 6.38 -13.19
CA PHE A 247 -7.45 7.20 -13.58
C PHE A 247 -7.04 6.90 -15.03
N ALA A 248 -6.67 7.94 -15.75
CA ALA A 248 -6.01 7.88 -17.05
C ALA A 248 -4.52 8.18 -16.90
N TRP A 249 -3.71 7.59 -17.78
CA TRP A 249 -2.26 7.75 -17.79
C TRP A 249 -1.80 8.46 -19.06
N TYR A 250 -0.90 9.42 -18.91
CA TYR A 250 -0.33 10.19 -20.00
C TYR A 250 1.19 10.03 -19.97
N GLN A 251 1.80 9.58 -21.07
CA GLN A 251 3.24 9.39 -21.17
C GLN A 251 3.91 10.62 -21.77
N PHE A 252 5.10 10.95 -21.30
CA PHE A 252 5.95 11.97 -21.90
C PHE A 252 7.40 11.52 -21.97
N GLU A 253 8.13 12.05 -22.93
CA GLU A 253 9.56 11.86 -23.08
C GLU A 253 10.15 13.09 -23.78
N THR A 254 11.29 13.58 -23.28
CA THR A 254 12.05 14.65 -23.89
C THR A 254 13.52 14.56 -23.51
N ALA A 255 14.38 15.15 -24.33
CA ALA A 255 15.80 15.28 -24.03
C ALA A 255 16.09 16.69 -23.52
N ILE A 256 16.73 16.80 -22.37
CA ILE A 256 17.18 18.06 -21.78
C ILE A 256 18.69 18.17 -22.01
N SER A 257 19.18 19.33 -22.43
CA SER A 257 20.63 19.54 -22.55
C SER A 257 21.29 19.38 -21.17
N ALA A 258 22.30 18.52 -21.07
CA ALA A 258 23.03 18.30 -19.83
C ALA A 258 23.75 19.59 -19.35
N ALA A 259 24.09 20.49 -20.29
CA ALA A 259 24.71 21.77 -19.99
C ALA A 259 23.77 22.74 -19.27
N SER A 260 22.49 22.82 -19.66
CA SER A 260 21.49 23.66 -18.98
C SER A 260 20.87 22.97 -17.76
N GLY A 261 20.69 21.65 -17.84
CA GLY A 261 20.12 20.84 -16.77
C GLY A 261 18.66 21.13 -16.45
N ILE A 262 18.22 20.66 -15.29
CA ILE A 262 16.85 20.82 -14.76
C ILE A 262 16.88 21.01 -13.24
N SER A 263 16.04 21.92 -12.73
CA SER A 263 15.89 22.19 -11.29
C SER A 263 14.46 21.96 -10.76
N SER A 264 13.48 21.92 -11.66
CA SER A 264 12.08 21.67 -11.32
C SER A 264 11.27 21.34 -12.56
N PHE A 265 10.10 20.74 -12.36
CA PHE A 265 9.08 20.66 -13.38
C PHE A 265 7.70 21.04 -12.83
N LEU A 266 6.84 21.55 -13.71
CA LEU A 266 5.50 22.01 -13.41
C LEU A 266 4.50 21.10 -14.12
N ASN A 267 3.44 20.76 -13.43
CA ASN A 267 2.26 20.16 -14.03
C ASN A 267 1.05 21.04 -13.69
N ASN A 268 0.46 21.68 -14.71
CA ASN A 268 -0.64 22.64 -14.55
C ASN A 268 -0.38 23.71 -13.47
N GLY A 269 0.85 24.24 -13.40
CA GLY A 269 1.24 25.32 -12.49
C GLY A 269 1.64 24.90 -11.07
N SER A 270 1.54 23.61 -10.71
CA SER A 270 2.09 23.08 -9.46
C SER A 270 3.51 22.57 -9.69
N GLY A 271 4.49 23.14 -8.98
CA GLY A 271 5.90 22.80 -9.11
C GLY A 271 6.31 21.59 -8.28
N PHE A 272 7.03 20.67 -8.90
CA PHE A 272 7.69 19.55 -8.26
C PHE A 272 9.21 19.78 -8.34
N PRO A 273 9.92 19.71 -7.21
CA PRO A 273 11.37 19.84 -7.23
C PRO A 273 12.00 18.65 -7.96
N LEU A 274 13.02 18.91 -8.76
CA LEU A 274 13.82 17.88 -9.41
C LEU A 274 15.24 18.43 -9.59
N ASP A 275 16.21 17.89 -8.88
CA ASP A 275 17.58 18.39 -8.89
C ASP A 275 18.46 17.39 -9.64
N ASP A 276 19.00 17.81 -10.78
CA ASP A 276 19.82 16.93 -11.61
C ASP A 276 21.27 16.82 -11.12
N SER A 277 21.63 17.40 -9.98
CA SER A 277 22.98 17.24 -9.41
C SER A 277 23.33 15.78 -9.10
N LEU A 278 22.32 14.93 -8.90
CA LEU A 278 22.44 13.50 -8.64
C LEU A 278 21.41 12.73 -9.47
N VAL A 279 21.87 11.86 -10.37
CA VAL A 279 21.02 11.11 -11.29
C VAL A 279 21.30 9.61 -11.17
N TYR A 280 20.30 8.84 -10.76
CA TYR A 280 20.39 7.38 -10.68
C TYR A 280 20.49 6.75 -12.08
N GLN A 281 21.51 5.94 -12.32
CA GLN A 281 21.72 5.26 -13.61
C GLN A 281 21.21 3.82 -13.53
N GLU A 282 19.90 3.64 -13.76
CA GLU A 282 19.24 2.33 -13.67
C GLU A 282 19.85 1.31 -14.63
N ALA A 283 20.11 1.69 -15.89
CA ALA A 283 20.69 0.81 -16.89
C ALA A 283 22.10 0.31 -16.54
N SER A 284 22.82 1.05 -15.68
CA SER A 284 24.17 0.73 -15.20
C SER A 284 24.16 0.18 -13.76
N SER A 285 23.00 -0.13 -13.21
CA SER A 285 22.80 -0.70 -11.89
C SER A 285 22.19 -2.09 -12.00
N CYS A 286 22.43 -2.99 -11.05
CA CYS A 286 21.93 -4.35 -11.15
C CYS A 286 21.92 -5.11 -9.83
N VAL A 287 21.01 -6.08 -9.71
CA VAL A 287 21.03 -7.11 -8.67
C VAL A 287 21.32 -8.45 -9.32
N ASN A 288 22.38 -9.12 -8.90
CA ASN A 288 22.80 -10.40 -9.47
C ASN A 288 21.74 -11.49 -9.24
N ARG A 289 21.42 -12.24 -10.31
CA ARG A 289 20.49 -13.39 -10.24
C ARG A 289 21.05 -14.56 -9.46
N THR A 290 22.37 -14.71 -9.44
CA THR A 290 23.02 -15.82 -8.74
C THR A 290 23.22 -15.46 -7.28
N SER A 291 22.83 -16.38 -6.40
CA SER A 291 23.14 -16.27 -4.97
C SER A 291 24.43 -17.01 -4.67
N VAL A 292 25.36 -16.37 -3.97
CA VAL A 292 26.59 -16.97 -3.45
C VAL A 292 26.57 -16.80 -1.94
N ASN A 293 26.75 -17.87 -1.17
CA ASN A 293 26.69 -17.85 0.30
C ASN A 293 25.41 -17.21 0.87
N ASN A 294 24.26 -17.45 0.22
CA ASN A 294 22.96 -16.83 0.54
C ASN A 294 22.91 -15.31 0.35
N GLU A 295 23.82 -14.72 -0.43
CA GLU A 295 23.84 -13.29 -0.72
C GLU A 295 23.79 -13.03 -2.23
N ARG A 296 23.33 -11.84 -2.62
CA ARG A 296 23.26 -11.35 -3.99
C ARG A 296 24.02 -10.04 -4.04
N THR A 297 24.97 -9.93 -4.97
CA THR A 297 25.67 -8.66 -5.20
C THR A 297 24.71 -7.66 -5.85
N PHE A 298 24.65 -6.48 -5.26
CA PHE A 298 23.87 -5.35 -5.72
C PHE A 298 24.84 -4.22 -6.05
N THR A 299 24.81 -3.77 -7.30
CA THR A 299 25.63 -2.68 -7.82
C THR A 299 24.74 -1.49 -8.14
N VAL A 300 25.11 -0.31 -7.64
CA VAL A 300 24.42 0.94 -7.94
C VAL A 300 25.40 1.91 -8.59
N THR A 301 24.95 2.51 -9.68
CA THR A 301 25.67 3.56 -10.39
C THR A 301 24.86 4.85 -10.35
N ALA A 302 25.52 5.97 -10.07
CA ALA A 302 24.95 7.31 -10.09
C ALA A 302 25.84 8.24 -10.90
N ALA A 303 25.23 9.22 -11.57
CA ALA A 303 25.93 10.33 -12.22
C ALA A 303 25.77 11.57 -11.34
N VAL A 304 26.88 12.24 -11.04
CA VAL A 304 26.92 13.45 -10.20
C VAL A 304 27.47 14.60 -11.01
N LEU A 305 26.81 15.76 -10.95
CA LEU A 305 27.26 16.95 -11.65
C LEU A 305 28.70 17.29 -11.22
N LYS A 306 29.61 17.54 -12.17
CA LYS A 306 31.05 17.69 -11.88
C LYS A 306 31.37 18.74 -10.82
N GLU A 307 30.62 19.83 -10.80
CA GLU A 307 30.77 20.91 -9.81
C GLU A 307 30.57 20.42 -8.36
N ARG A 308 29.84 19.32 -8.21
CA ARG A 308 29.52 18.67 -6.94
C ARG A 308 30.20 17.31 -6.75
N ALA A 309 31.08 16.89 -7.67
CA ALA A 309 31.74 15.59 -7.60
C ALA A 309 32.73 15.44 -6.42
N ALA A 310 33.06 16.55 -5.73
CA ALA A 310 33.84 16.51 -4.49
C ALA A 310 32.96 16.25 -3.24
N ASP A 311 31.65 16.39 -3.35
CA ASP A 311 30.72 16.13 -2.24
C ASP A 311 30.54 14.60 -2.06
N PRO A 312 30.32 14.13 -0.82
CA PRO A 312 30.14 12.70 -0.57
C PRO A 312 28.83 12.20 -1.18
N VAL A 313 28.90 11.04 -1.84
CA VAL A 313 27.76 10.36 -2.45
C VAL A 313 27.51 9.06 -1.68
N THR A 314 26.31 8.89 -1.14
CA THR A 314 25.95 7.71 -0.35
C THR A 314 24.70 7.02 -0.88
N MET A 315 24.63 5.72 -0.64
CA MET A 315 23.45 4.89 -0.80
C MET A 315 22.98 4.43 0.58
N ASP A 316 21.77 4.81 0.96
CA ASP A 316 21.10 4.36 2.17
C ASP A 316 20.26 3.12 1.84
N VAL A 317 20.83 1.92 2.01
CA VAL A 317 20.14 0.65 1.70
C VAL A 317 19.40 0.09 2.91
N VAL A 318 18.13 -0.30 2.72
CA VAL A 318 17.31 -0.88 3.79
C VAL A 318 17.60 -2.38 3.93
N ARG A 319 18.09 -2.78 5.11
CA ARG A 319 18.31 -4.17 5.54
C ARG A 319 17.09 -4.72 6.26
N LEU A 320 16.62 -5.88 5.81
CA LEU A 320 15.46 -6.56 6.37
C LEU A 320 15.88 -7.62 7.39
N VAL A 321 15.95 -7.24 8.67
CA VAL A 321 16.46 -8.08 9.76
C VAL A 321 15.32 -8.81 10.45
N ARG A 322 15.43 -10.13 10.61
CA ARG A 322 14.42 -10.94 11.33
C ARG A 322 14.44 -10.63 12.82
N ARG A 323 13.26 -10.62 13.43
CA ARG A 323 13.08 -10.50 14.89
C ARG A 323 12.62 -11.84 15.44
N SER A 324 13.02 -12.18 16.66
CA SER A 324 12.60 -13.41 17.34
C SER A 324 11.17 -13.30 17.90
N GLU A 325 10.76 -12.11 18.32
CA GLU A 325 9.50 -11.88 19.06
C GLU A 325 8.39 -11.21 18.22
N ALA A 326 8.66 -10.91 16.95
CA ALA A 326 7.70 -10.29 16.03
C ALA A 326 7.81 -10.89 14.62
N ILE A 327 6.68 -11.06 13.96
CA ILE A 327 6.60 -11.58 12.59
C ILE A 327 7.19 -10.57 11.59
N HIS A 328 7.05 -9.27 11.86
CA HIS A 328 7.59 -8.22 11.00
C HIS A 328 9.10 -8.07 11.17
N ARG A 329 9.80 -7.84 10.05
CA ARG A 329 11.25 -7.61 10.03
C ARG A 329 11.56 -6.18 10.50
N ARG A 330 12.65 -6.01 11.23
CA ARG A 330 13.24 -4.69 11.46
C ARG A 330 13.82 -4.16 10.15
N LEU A 331 13.62 -2.87 9.90
CA LEU A 331 14.25 -2.15 8.80
C LEU A 331 15.44 -1.41 9.40
N ASP A 332 16.65 -1.84 9.08
CA ASP A 332 17.88 -1.14 9.46
C ASP A 332 18.44 -0.46 8.21
N VAL A 333 18.76 0.83 8.29
CA VAL A 333 19.38 1.54 7.17
C VAL A 333 20.90 1.41 7.30
N GLU A 334 21.54 0.95 6.23
CA GLU A 334 23.00 0.95 6.10
C GLU A 334 23.38 1.96 5.03
N SER A 335 24.20 2.95 5.40
CA SER A 335 24.74 3.93 4.47
C SER A 335 26.07 3.45 3.90
N VAL A 336 26.19 3.42 2.57
CA VAL A 336 27.37 2.97 1.84
C VAL A 336 27.83 4.08 0.90
N GLU A 337 29.10 4.44 0.98
CA GLU A 337 29.69 5.46 0.09
C GLU A 337 29.87 4.91 -1.32
N LEU A 338 29.52 5.71 -2.33
CA LEU A 338 29.84 5.43 -3.72
C LEU A 338 31.20 6.04 -4.04
N VAL A 339 32.01 5.29 -4.79
CA VAL A 339 33.35 5.72 -5.21
C VAL A 339 33.31 6.17 -6.66
N ALA A 340 34.01 7.26 -6.98
CA ALA A 340 34.16 7.71 -8.36
C ALA A 340 34.81 6.62 -9.22
N THR A 341 34.23 6.32 -10.39
CA THR A 341 34.76 5.31 -11.31
C THR A 341 35.94 5.85 -12.13
N GLY A 342 36.08 7.18 -12.19
CA GLY A 342 36.99 7.90 -13.08
C GLY A 342 36.38 8.22 -14.45
N ASP A 343 35.18 7.69 -14.73
CA ASP A 343 34.45 8.00 -15.96
C ASP A 343 33.69 9.31 -15.82
N GLU A 344 33.69 10.08 -16.91
CA GLU A 344 33.00 11.34 -16.99
C GLU A 344 32.24 11.42 -18.30
N GLU A 345 31.03 11.98 -18.24
CA GLU A 345 30.15 12.06 -19.39
C GLU A 345 29.29 13.31 -19.29
N SER A 346 29.23 14.12 -20.36
CA SER A 346 28.25 15.20 -20.49
C SER A 346 28.19 16.20 -19.32
N GLY A 347 29.31 16.45 -18.62
CA GLY A 347 29.37 17.33 -17.45
C GLY A 347 29.12 16.64 -16.10
N TYR A 348 29.04 15.32 -16.09
CA TYR A 348 28.86 14.48 -14.91
C TYR A 348 30.07 13.58 -14.68
N ALA A 349 30.33 13.22 -13.42
CA ALA A 349 31.23 12.17 -13.01
C ALA A 349 30.42 10.95 -12.53
N LEU A 350 30.86 9.74 -12.87
CA LEU A 350 30.17 8.51 -12.46
C LEU A 350 30.71 7.99 -11.13
N PHE A 351 29.79 7.52 -10.31
CA PHE A 351 30.03 6.96 -8.98
C PHE A 351 29.38 5.59 -8.88
N GLN A 352 30.04 4.65 -8.20
CA GLN A 352 29.53 3.29 -8.04
C GLN A 352 29.76 2.75 -6.62
N ALA A 353 28.79 1.99 -6.12
CA ALA A 353 28.93 1.16 -4.93
C ALA A 353 28.48 -0.27 -5.21
N GLN A 354 29.04 -1.21 -4.45
CA GLN A 354 28.60 -2.60 -4.42
C GLN A 354 28.34 -3.05 -2.99
N VAL A 355 27.20 -3.70 -2.78
CA VAL A 355 26.81 -4.26 -1.48
C VAL A 355 26.29 -5.68 -1.65
N GLN A 356 26.45 -6.50 -0.61
CA GLN A 356 25.85 -7.84 -0.58
C GLN A 356 24.48 -7.78 0.07
N LEU A 357 23.44 -8.22 -0.62
CA LEU A 357 22.08 -8.35 -0.11
C LEU A 357 21.79 -9.80 0.28
N ALA A 358 21.32 -10.04 1.51
CA ALA A 358 20.83 -11.36 1.88
C ALA A 358 19.72 -11.82 0.93
N THR A 359 19.74 -13.09 0.52
CA THR A 359 18.78 -13.65 -0.46
C THR A 359 17.35 -13.69 0.08
N SER A 360 17.14 -13.68 1.40
CA SER A 360 15.81 -13.52 1.99
C SER A 360 15.31 -12.07 2.02
N GLY A 361 16.20 -11.10 1.78
CA GLY A 361 15.95 -9.66 1.92
C GLY A 361 16.36 -8.82 0.72
N TRP A 362 16.70 -9.44 -0.42
CA TRP A 362 17.19 -8.72 -1.60
C TRP A 362 16.15 -7.77 -2.18
N SER A 363 14.87 -8.11 -2.03
CA SER A 363 13.72 -7.31 -2.45
C SER A 363 13.48 -6.21 -1.42
N THR A 364 14.22 -5.11 -1.55
CA THR A 364 14.26 -3.98 -0.61
C THR A 364 14.32 -2.63 -1.32
N SER A 365 14.33 -1.53 -0.57
CA SER A 365 14.55 -0.17 -1.06
C SER A 365 15.92 0.39 -0.68
N PHE A 366 16.32 1.42 -1.41
CA PHE A 366 17.48 2.23 -1.12
C PHE A 366 17.22 3.67 -1.58
N ASP A 367 17.92 4.60 -0.97
CA ASP A 367 17.93 6.02 -1.38
C ASP A 367 19.36 6.40 -1.78
N LEU A 368 19.50 7.32 -2.72
CA LEU A 368 20.80 7.94 -3.01
C LEU A 368 20.81 9.35 -2.45
N ALA A 369 21.92 9.74 -1.82
CA ALA A 369 22.12 11.07 -1.29
C ALA A 369 23.46 11.65 -1.75
N LEU A 370 23.44 12.91 -2.17
CA LEU A 370 24.61 13.74 -2.42
C LEU A 370 24.66 14.76 -1.29
N GLY A 371 25.67 14.64 -0.41
CA GLY A 371 25.89 15.54 0.72
C GLY A 371 26.34 16.93 0.29
N GLY A 372 26.87 17.77 1.20
CA GLY A 372 27.27 19.16 0.91
C GLY A 372 26.35 20.19 1.58
N GLU A 373 26.45 21.48 1.19
CA GLU A 373 25.63 22.55 1.81
C GLU A 373 24.13 22.36 1.62
N LYS A 374 23.73 21.80 0.47
CA LYS A 374 22.37 21.37 0.18
C LYS A 374 22.38 19.89 -0.23
N GLU A 375 21.83 19.05 0.62
CA GLU A 375 21.65 17.63 0.31
C GLU A 375 20.67 17.46 -0.86
N VAL A 376 21.02 16.60 -1.81
CA VAL A 376 20.14 16.19 -2.91
C VAL A 376 19.89 14.69 -2.78
N ARG A 377 18.61 14.28 -2.82
CA ARG A 377 18.21 12.89 -2.68
C ARG A 377 17.42 12.36 -3.86
N VAL A 378 17.65 11.09 -4.19
CA VAL A 378 16.79 10.28 -5.06
C VAL A 378 16.24 9.15 -4.20
N ASP A 379 15.01 9.33 -3.72
CA ASP A 379 14.41 8.48 -2.69
C ASP A 379 13.52 7.36 -3.26
N PHE A 380 13.28 6.36 -2.42
CA PHE A 380 12.37 5.23 -2.61
C PHE A 380 12.70 4.34 -3.81
N LEU A 381 13.97 4.30 -4.24
CA LEU A 381 14.42 3.39 -5.28
C LEU A 381 14.27 1.94 -4.82
N LYS A 382 14.04 1.05 -5.80
CA LYS A 382 13.67 -0.35 -5.57
C LYS A 382 14.67 -1.26 -6.25
N THR A 383 15.29 -2.13 -5.47
CA THR A 383 16.19 -3.19 -5.97
C THR A 383 15.54 -4.11 -7.01
N GLN A 384 14.21 -4.21 -7.01
CA GLN A 384 13.45 -5.00 -7.97
C GLN A 384 13.32 -4.32 -9.34
N ALA A 385 13.48 -3.00 -9.41
CA ALA A 385 13.47 -2.24 -10.67
C ALA A 385 14.82 -2.40 -11.40
N CYS A 386 15.92 -2.55 -10.64
CA CYS A 386 17.24 -2.78 -11.19
C CYS A 386 17.24 -3.98 -12.17
N PRO A 387 17.85 -3.83 -13.36
CA PRO A 387 18.11 -4.94 -14.27
C PRO A 387 18.69 -6.14 -13.53
N ARG A 388 18.14 -7.32 -13.80
CA ARG A 388 18.65 -8.57 -13.26
C ARG A 388 19.62 -9.18 -14.25
N VAL A 389 20.91 -9.13 -13.92
CA VAL A 389 22.00 -9.74 -14.69
C VAL A 389 22.33 -11.14 -14.21
#